data_AF-A0A933HIK6-F1
#
_entry.id   AF-A0A933HIK6-F1
#
_cell.length_a   1.000
_cell.length_b   1.000
_cell.length_c   1.000
_cell.angle_alpha   90.00
_cell.angle_beta   90.00
_cell.angle_gamma   90.00
#
_symmetry.space_group_name_H-M   'P 1'
#
loop_
_entity.id
_entity.type
_entity.pdbx_description
1 polymer ?
#
loop_
_entity_poly.entity_id
_entity_poly.type
_entity_poly.pdbx_seq_one_letter_code
_entity_poly.pdbx_strand_id
1 'polypeptide(L)'
;MSLRMRAYYYAILGALGALAGWRLTDTLGFVSGQTVYISDALLGGAIGLCVGCLIGASEGLLRRSWYRALRAGALAGAVGLVAGAVGLPLSEFIFQLTGGELVGRVLGWSIFGLLLGLSEGITGGTQMWKGAAGGAIGGAVGGAVLYLLQSWLGITVLGKMLGLIVLGAAVGAFIALIVVLLSRAWLEVLNGKLKGTEFILDKFLHEHGPAAVIGSNDFKADIAIPDPDLAPQHARLKGAGSHFVIEDLSVGKGTFVNGQRVQLARLSDRAKIRVGNTELLYHERR
;
A
#
# COMPACT_ATOMS: atom_id res chain seq x y z
N MET A 1 4.09 -5.43 -10.79
CA MET A 1 5.26 -4.93 -10.02
C MET A 1 5.76 -6.06 -9.14
N SER A 2 7.08 -6.25 -9.05
CA SER A 2 7.67 -7.19 -8.10
C SER A 2 7.65 -6.61 -6.68
N LEU A 3 7.54 -7.48 -5.69
CA LEU A 3 7.56 -7.16 -4.26
C LEU A 3 8.84 -6.43 -3.87
N ARG A 4 9.99 -6.77 -4.48
CA ARG A 4 11.26 -6.08 -4.25
C ARG A 4 11.24 -4.61 -4.67
N MET A 5 10.60 -4.31 -5.80
CA MET A 5 10.50 -2.93 -6.28
C MET A 5 9.42 -2.13 -5.55
N ARG A 6 8.49 -2.80 -4.85
CA ARG A 6 7.38 -2.13 -4.14
C ARG A 6 7.87 -1.08 -3.15
N ALA A 7 8.88 -1.41 -2.35
CA ALA A 7 9.45 -0.47 -1.38
C ALA A 7 10.02 0.78 -2.03
N TYR A 8 10.73 0.62 -3.14
CA TYR A 8 11.30 1.73 -3.91
C TYR A 8 10.22 2.67 -4.48
N TYR A 9 9.19 2.12 -5.13
CA TYR A 9 8.10 2.94 -5.68
C TYR A 9 7.31 3.66 -4.58
N TYR A 10 7.01 2.98 -3.48
CA TYR A 10 6.26 3.60 -2.39
C TYR A 10 7.07 4.69 -1.69
N ALA A 11 8.40 4.52 -1.59
CA ALA A 11 9.28 5.57 -1.09
C ALA A 11 9.22 6.83 -1.97
N ILE A 12 9.32 6.67 -3.29
CA ILE A 12 9.26 7.80 -4.23
C ILE A 12 7.88 8.47 -4.19
N LEU A 13 6.81 7.68 -4.25
CA LEU A 13 5.45 8.21 -4.25
C LEU A 13 5.10 8.87 -2.90
N GLY A 14 5.59 8.32 -1.79
CA GLY A 14 5.47 8.94 -0.47
C GLY A 14 6.20 10.27 -0.38
N ALA A 15 7.43 10.36 -0.89
CA ALA A 15 8.19 11.61 -0.99
C ALA A 15 7.47 12.66 -1.84
N LEU A 16 7.03 12.28 -3.04
CA LEU A 16 6.31 13.18 -3.94
C LEU A 16 4.97 13.62 -3.35
N GLY A 17 4.26 12.72 -2.68
CA GLY A 17 2.99 13.02 -2.02
C GLY A 17 3.16 13.99 -0.87
N ALA A 18 4.17 13.80 -0.01
CA ALA A 18 4.47 14.72 1.08
C ALA A 18 4.86 16.11 0.56
N LEU A 19 5.69 16.18 -0.49
CA LEU A 19 6.07 17.45 -1.12
C LEU A 19 4.87 18.16 -1.77
N ALA A 20 4.02 17.42 -2.48
CA ALA A 20 2.82 17.95 -3.13
C ALA A 20 1.82 18.47 -2.09
N GLY A 21 1.59 17.73 -1.01
CA GLY A 21 0.69 18.15 0.08
C GLY A 21 1.17 19.41 0.77
N TRP A 22 2.48 19.50 1.07
CA TRP A 22 3.07 20.73 1.60
C TRP A 22 2.90 21.90 0.64
N ARG A 23 3.25 21.72 -0.64
CA ARG A 23 3.13 22.76 -1.65
C ARG A 23 1.70 23.25 -1.80
N LEU A 24 0.72 22.35 -1.73
CA LEU A 24 -0.71 22.69 -1.77
C LEU A 24 -1.07 23.65 -0.63
N THR A 25 -0.68 23.34 0.61
CA THR A 25 -0.99 24.20 1.77
C THR A 25 -0.28 25.55 1.72
N ASP A 26 0.95 25.58 1.22
CA ASP A 26 1.74 26.81 1.06
C ASP A 26 1.09 27.74 0.03
N THR A 27 0.64 27.20 -1.12
CA THR A 27 -0.02 27.99 -2.16
C THR A 27 -1.40 28.52 -1.77
N LEU A 28 -2.14 27.78 -0.95
CA LEU A 28 -3.49 28.16 -0.52
C LEU A 28 -3.48 29.16 0.63
N GLY A 29 -2.31 29.43 1.24
CA GLY A 29 -2.16 30.40 2.33
C GLY A 29 -2.92 30.05 3.61
N PHE A 30 -3.45 28.83 3.72
CA PHE A 30 -4.32 28.41 4.82
C PHE A 30 -3.63 28.40 6.20
N VAL A 31 -2.31 28.38 6.22
CA VAL A 31 -1.51 28.26 7.45
C VAL A 31 -1.33 29.61 8.16
N SER A 32 -1.45 30.73 7.43
CA SER A 32 -1.18 32.07 7.96
C SER A 32 -2.34 32.60 8.80
N GLY A 33 -2.12 32.77 10.12
CA GLY A 33 -3.07 33.42 11.03
C GLY A 33 -4.05 32.48 11.78
N GLN A 34 -3.88 31.17 11.68
CA GLN A 34 -4.69 30.18 12.41
C GLN A 34 -4.01 29.67 13.69
N THR A 35 -4.77 28.94 14.51
CA THR A 35 -4.18 28.22 15.65
C THR A 35 -3.33 27.06 15.17
N VAL A 36 -2.27 26.71 15.93
CA VAL A 36 -1.31 25.64 15.58
C VAL A 36 -2.02 24.34 15.18
N TYR A 37 -3.02 23.93 15.97
CA TYR A 37 -3.77 22.70 15.72
C TYR A 37 -4.57 22.70 14.41
N ILE A 38 -5.13 23.84 13.99
CA ILE A 38 -5.86 23.90 12.72
C ILE A 38 -4.88 23.93 11.55
N SER A 39 -3.78 24.66 11.68
CA SER A 39 -2.68 24.64 10.70
C SER A 39 -2.15 23.22 10.48
N ASP A 40 -1.94 22.46 11.56
CA ASP A 40 -1.50 21.07 11.50
C ASP A 40 -2.55 20.14 10.90
N ALA A 41 -3.83 20.34 11.21
CA ALA A 41 -4.92 19.57 10.60
C ALA A 41 -4.97 19.78 9.08
N LEU A 42 -4.82 21.02 8.62
CA LEU A 42 -4.83 21.34 7.19
C LEU A 42 -3.59 20.80 6.47
N LEU A 43 -2.41 20.98 7.05
CA LEU A 43 -1.16 20.43 6.50
C LEU A 43 -1.19 18.90 6.46
N GLY A 44 -1.61 18.28 7.55
CA GLY A 44 -1.68 16.83 7.69
C GLY A 44 -2.69 16.25 6.72
N GLY A 45 -3.86 16.87 6.60
CA GLY A 45 -4.88 16.46 5.64
C GLY A 45 -4.42 16.55 4.20
N ALA A 46 -3.72 17.62 3.82
CA ALA A 46 -3.17 17.77 2.48
C ALA A 46 -2.08 16.73 2.16
N ILE A 47 -1.15 16.50 3.09
CA ILE A 47 -0.12 15.46 2.96
C ILE A 47 -0.76 14.08 2.83
N GLY A 48 -1.68 13.74 3.74
CA GLY A 48 -2.37 12.46 3.74
C GLY A 48 -3.20 12.22 2.48
N LEU A 49 -3.88 13.26 1.96
CA LEU A 49 -4.57 13.21 0.67
C LEU A 49 -3.61 12.88 -0.47
N CYS A 50 -2.51 13.61 -0.59
CA CYS A 50 -1.57 13.46 -1.69
C CYS A 50 -0.82 12.11 -1.64
N VAL A 51 -0.33 11.71 -0.46
CA VAL A 51 0.32 10.40 -0.25
C VAL A 51 -0.68 9.27 -0.54
N GLY A 52 -1.88 9.35 0.06
CA GLY A 52 -3.03 8.47 -0.16
C GLY A 52 -3.33 8.23 -1.64
N CYS A 53 -3.53 9.33 -2.37
CA CYS A 53 -3.82 9.28 -3.79
C CYS A 53 -2.71 8.61 -4.60
N LEU A 54 -1.44 8.99 -4.37
CA LEU A 54 -0.32 8.51 -5.16
C LEU A 54 0.00 7.03 -4.88
N ILE A 55 0.06 6.63 -3.62
CA ILE A 55 0.33 5.24 -3.25
C ILE A 55 -0.86 4.35 -3.64
N GLY A 56 -2.11 4.77 -3.36
CA GLY A 56 -3.31 4.02 -3.74
C GLY A 56 -3.47 3.85 -5.25
N ALA A 57 -3.14 4.87 -6.05
CA ALA A 57 -3.21 4.78 -7.52
C ALA A 57 -2.10 3.91 -8.13
N SER A 58 -1.00 3.68 -7.40
CA SER A 58 0.22 3.07 -7.94
C SER A 58 -0.01 1.70 -8.57
N GLU A 59 -0.76 0.81 -7.91
CA GLU A 59 -1.04 -0.53 -8.42
C GLU A 59 -1.86 -0.49 -9.71
N GLY A 60 -2.86 0.41 -9.78
CA GLY A 60 -3.69 0.59 -10.97
C GLY A 60 -2.89 1.15 -12.15
N LEU A 61 -2.06 2.17 -11.91
CA LEU A 61 -1.20 2.79 -12.92
C LEU A 61 -0.21 1.78 -13.50
N LEU A 62 0.47 1.01 -12.64
CA LEU A 62 1.43 -0.01 -13.05
C LEU A 62 0.80 -1.17 -13.82
N ARG A 63 -0.48 -1.48 -13.53
CA ARG A 63 -1.26 -2.51 -14.25
C ARG A 63 -1.99 -1.96 -15.47
N ARG A 64 -1.77 -0.70 -15.85
CA ARG A 64 -2.47 -0.01 -16.96
C ARG A 64 -4.00 -0.02 -16.84
N SER A 65 -4.50 -0.06 -15.60
CA SER A 65 -5.91 -0.01 -15.27
C SER A 65 -6.26 1.35 -14.68
N TRP A 66 -6.69 2.28 -15.53
CA TRP A 66 -7.00 3.65 -15.12
C TRP A 66 -8.16 3.70 -14.12
N TYR A 67 -9.17 2.84 -14.30
CA TYR A 67 -10.30 2.74 -13.39
C TYR A 67 -9.86 2.35 -11.97
N ARG A 68 -9.01 1.31 -11.83
CA ARG A 68 -8.49 0.91 -10.53
C ARG A 68 -7.60 1.96 -9.92
N ALA A 69 -6.76 2.61 -10.74
CA ALA A 69 -5.89 3.69 -10.28
C ALA A 69 -6.71 4.83 -9.65
N LEU A 70 -7.73 5.31 -10.37
CA LEU A 70 -8.61 6.38 -9.88
C LEU A 70 -9.41 5.96 -8.66
N ARG A 71 -10.03 4.77 -8.68
CA ARG A 71 -10.86 4.32 -7.56
C ARG A 71 -10.04 4.07 -6.29
N ALA A 72 -8.92 3.36 -6.40
CA ALA A 72 -8.06 3.07 -5.27
C ALA A 72 -7.36 4.34 -4.76
N GLY A 73 -6.87 5.19 -5.68
CA GLY A 73 -6.29 6.48 -5.34
C GLY A 73 -7.28 7.41 -4.64
N ALA A 74 -8.52 7.55 -5.14
CA ALA A 74 -9.53 8.40 -4.52
C ALA A 74 -9.93 7.90 -3.12
N LEU A 75 -10.12 6.59 -2.95
CA LEU A 75 -10.44 6.01 -1.64
C LEU A 75 -9.29 6.19 -0.65
N ALA A 76 -8.07 5.82 -1.04
CA ALA A 76 -6.88 5.97 -0.20
C ALA A 76 -6.61 7.44 0.13
N GLY A 77 -6.78 8.35 -0.85
CA GLY A 77 -6.66 9.79 -0.66
C GLY A 77 -7.69 10.37 0.31
N ALA A 78 -8.96 9.99 0.18
CA ALA A 78 -10.02 10.48 1.08
C ALA A 78 -9.78 10.03 2.53
N VAL A 79 -9.38 8.77 2.73
CA VAL A 79 -9.05 8.26 4.07
C VAL A 79 -7.75 8.90 4.57
N GLY A 80 -6.76 9.02 3.70
CA GLY A 80 -5.48 9.68 3.99
C GLY A 80 -5.68 11.12 4.43
N LEU A 81 -6.63 11.86 3.84
CA LEU A 81 -7.01 13.20 4.28
C LEU A 81 -7.46 13.20 5.73
N VAL A 82 -8.38 12.30 6.10
CA VAL A 82 -8.88 12.21 7.48
C VAL A 82 -7.76 11.78 8.43
N ALA A 83 -7.01 10.74 8.07
CA ALA A 83 -5.91 10.21 8.86
C ALA A 83 -4.84 11.28 9.11
N GLY A 84 -4.52 12.07 8.09
CA GLY A 84 -3.54 13.14 8.18
C GLY A 84 -4.05 14.34 8.99
N ALA A 85 -5.31 14.74 8.78
CA ALA A 85 -5.92 15.87 9.49
C ALA A 85 -6.11 15.59 10.99
N VAL A 86 -6.27 14.33 11.37
CA VAL A 86 -6.29 13.92 12.78
C VAL A 86 -4.87 13.68 13.30
N GLY A 87 -4.01 13.08 12.47
CA GLY A 87 -2.71 12.58 12.90
C GLY A 87 -1.68 13.66 13.23
N LEU A 88 -1.60 14.75 12.47
CA LEU A 88 -0.64 15.83 12.79
C LEU A 88 -1.02 16.59 14.07
N PRO A 89 -2.27 17.02 14.28
CA PRO A 89 -2.67 17.64 15.56
C PRO A 89 -2.43 16.72 16.76
N LEU A 90 -2.69 15.43 16.61
CA LEU A 90 -2.44 14.45 17.67
C LEU A 90 -0.93 14.29 17.94
N SER A 91 -0.12 14.29 16.89
CA SER A 91 1.35 14.30 17.00
C SER A 91 1.84 15.54 17.74
N GLU A 92 1.31 16.73 17.41
CA GLU A 92 1.66 17.99 18.08
C GLU A 92 1.25 17.98 19.56
N PHE A 93 0.07 17.45 19.88
CA PHE A 93 -0.36 17.28 21.26
C PHE A 93 0.62 16.42 22.08
N ILE A 94 1.09 15.31 21.50
CA ILE A 94 2.06 14.41 22.15
C ILE A 94 3.44 15.07 22.28
N PHE A 95 3.83 15.84 21.28
CA PHE A 95 5.05 16.64 21.31
C PHE A 95 5.04 17.64 22.47
N GLN A 96 3.92 18.34 22.68
CA GLN A 96 3.75 19.28 23.79
C GLN A 96 3.78 18.58 25.16
N LEU A 97 3.18 17.39 25.28
CA LEU A 97 3.19 16.61 26.53
C LEU A 97 4.58 16.10 26.93
N THR A 98 5.45 15.82 25.96
CA THR A 98 6.75 15.17 26.17
C THR A 98 7.93 16.15 26.26
N GLY A 99 7.67 17.46 26.24
CA GLY A 99 8.70 18.49 26.36
C GLY A 99 9.50 18.76 25.08
N GLY A 100 9.06 18.21 23.94
CA GLY A 100 9.56 18.59 22.62
C GLY A 100 10.94 18.06 22.20
N GLU A 101 11.51 17.13 22.96
CA GLU A 101 12.78 16.49 22.64
C GLU A 101 12.63 15.39 21.56
N LEU A 102 13.73 14.71 21.22
CA LEU A 102 13.77 13.65 20.21
C LEU A 102 12.66 12.60 20.42
N VAL A 103 12.42 12.18 21.66
CA VAL A 103 11.42 11.16 22.00
C VAL A 103 10.02 11.60 21.60
N GLY A 104 9.65 12.84 21.91
CA GLY A 104 8.35 13.40 21.56
C GLY A 104 8.10 13.44 20.06
N ARG A 105 9.13 13.85 19.29
CA ARG A 105 9.05 13.90 17.83
C ARG A 105 8.94 12.52 17.20
N VAL A 106 9.72 11.56 17.67
CA VAL A 106 9.68 10.18 17.16
C VAL A 106 8.32 9.55 17.45
N LEU A 107 7.77 9.74 18.65
CA LEU A 107 6.44 9.24 19.01
C LEU A 107 5.33 9.90 18.18
N GLY A 108 5.36 11.23 18.05
CA GLY A 108 4.38 11.96 17.25
C GLY A 108 4.36 11.52 15.80
N TRP A 109 5.54 11.48 15.15
CA TRP A 109 5.66 11.02 13.77
C TRP A 109 5.33 9.53 13.62
N SER A 110 5.62 8.69 14.62
CA SER A 110 5.19 7.29 14.63
C SER A 110 3.66 7.17 14.62
N ILE A 111 2.93 7.99 15.38
CA ILE A 111 1.47 7.94 15.42
C ILE A 111 0.87 8.48 14.13
N PHE A 112 1.41 9.58 13.59
CA PHE A 112 1.02 10.09 12.29
C PHE A 112 1.24 9.03 11.19
N GLY A 113 2.42 8.41 11.16
CA GLY A 113 2.77 7.35 10.23
C GLY A 113 1.85 6.13 10.39
N LEU A 114 1.50 5.74 11.62
CA LEU A 114 0.57 4.65 11.90
C LEU A 114 -0.80 4.91 11.25
N LEU A 115 -1.35 6.13 11.42
CA LEU A 115 -2.64 6.51 10.86
C LEU A 115 -2.61 6.54 9.33
N LEU A 116 -1.54 7.08 8.72
CA LEU A 116 -1.34 7.01 7.27
C LEU A 116 -1.17 5.55 6.78
N GLY A 117 -0.49 4.72 7.55
CA GLY A 117 -0.35 3.30 7.25
C GLY A 117 -1.68 2.54 7.27
N LEU A 118 -2.56 2.88 8.22
CA LEU A 118 -3.93 2.38 8.27
C LEU A 118 -4.74 2.82 7.04
N SER A 119 -4.59 4.07 6.59
CA SER A 119 -5.33 4.57 5.44
C SER A 119 -4.95 3.86 4.14
N GLU A 120 -3.67 3.60 3.92
CA GLU A 120 -3.21 2.81 2.77
C GLU A 120 -3.69 1.35 2.84
N GLY A 121 -3.73 0.81 4.07
CA GLY A 121 -4.13 -0.57 4.33
C GLY A 121 -5.60 -0.87 4.08
N ILE A 122 -6.48 0.13 3.97
CA ILE A 122 -7.95 -0.07 3.91
C ILE A 122 -8.38 -1.02 2.80
N THR A 123 -7.75 -0.94 1.62
CA THR A 123 -8.05 -1.83 0.50
C THR A 123 -7.59 -3.29 0.73
N GLY A 124 -6.74 -3.49 1.73
CA GLY A 124 -6.23 -4.78 2.20
C GLY A 124 -7.12 -5.49 3.23
N GLY A 125 -8.18 -4.84 3.73
CA GLY A 125 -9.14 -5.45 4.68
C GLY A 125 -8.45 -5.96 5.95
N THR A 126 -8.45 -7.27 6.17
CA THR A 126 -7.81 -7.88 7.37
C THR A 126 -6.30 -7.63 7.47
N GLN A 127 -5.66 -7.16 6.40
CA GLN A 127 -4.22 -6.87 6.35
C GLN A 127 -3.88 -5.40 6.64
N MET A 128 -4.85 -4.58 7.02
CA MET A 128 -4.67 -3.15 7.36
C MET A 128 -3.55 -2.91 8.39
N TRP A 129 -3.43 -3.81 9.38
CA TRP A 129 -2.45 -3.68 10.47
C TRP A 129 -0.99 -3.71 9.97
N LYS A 130 -0.70 -4.36 8.84
CA LYS A 130 0.66 -4.37 8.26
C LYS A 130 1.04 -2.99 7.76
N GLY A 131 0.09 -2.31 7.11
CA GLY A 131 0.24 -0.92 6.70
C GLY A 131 0.47 -0.03 7.92
N ALA A 132 -0.35 -0.18 8.96
CA ALA A 132 -0.22 0.55 10.21
C ALA A 132 1.16 0.38 10.87
N ALA A 133 1.63 -0.86 10.99
CA ALA A 133 2.94 -1.17 11.57
C ALA A 133 4.09 -0.58 10.74
N GLY A 134 4.04 -0.73 9.41
CA GLY A 134 5.02 -0.11 8.52
C GLY A 134 4.99 1.41 8.56
N GLY A 135 3.80 2.00 8.63
CA GLY A 135 3.63 3.43 8.79
C GLY A 135 4.19 3.94 10.12
N ALA A 136 3.96 3.22 11.22
CA ALA A 136 4.49 3.56 12.54
C ALA A 136 6.02 3.55 12.56
N ILE A 137 6.63 2.47 12.07
CA ILE A 137 8.09 2.34 12.00
C ILE A 137 8.67 3.40 11.05
N GLY A 138 8.08 3.59 9.88
CA GLY A 138 8.52 4.60 8.92
C GLY A 138 8.37 6.03 9.44
N GLY A 139 7.32 6.30 10.21
CA GLY A 139 7.11 7.57 10.89
C GLY A 139 8.14 7.81 11.99
N ALA A 140 8.43 6.80 12.82
CA ALA A 140 9.45 6.89 13.85
C ALA A 140 10.85 7.14 13.25
N VAL A 141 11.23 6.35 12.24
CA VAL A 141 12.53 6.48 11.54
C VAL A 141 12.61 7.82 10.81
N GLY A 142 11.59 8.18 10.04
CA GLY A 142 11.54 9.45 9.32
C GLY A 142 11.56 10.66 10.25
N GLY A 143 10.86 10.59 11.39
CA GLY A 143 10.84 11.62 12.42
C GLY A 143 12.19 11.80 13.12
N ALA A 144 12.90 10.70 13.40
CA ALA A 144 14.26 10.74 13.94
C ALA A 144 15.23 11.39 12.94
N VAL A 145 15.18 10.99 11.67
CA VAL A 145 16.00 11.58 10.62
C VAL A 145 15.66 13.05 10.40
N LEU A 146 14.38 13.43 10.46
CA LEU A 146 13.93 14.81 10.37
C LEU A 146 14.47 15.67 11.53
N TYR A 147 14.45 15.15 12.76
CA TYR A 147 15.04 15.84 13.91
C TYR A 147 16.53 16.11 13.69
N LEU A 148 17.27 15.09 13.24
CA LEU A 148 18.68 15.22 12.91
C LEU A 148 18.88 16.24 11.78
N LEU A 149 18.16 16.14 10.67
CA LEU A 149 18.30 17.10 9.56
C LEU A 149 18.05 18.55 10.00
N GLN A 150 17.05 18.78 10.86
CA GLN A 150 16.76 20.11 11.38
C GLN A 150 17.84 20.65 12.32
N SER A 151 18.52 19.78 13.08
CA SER A 151 19.62 20.22 13.94
C SER A 151 20.86 20.63 13.14
N TRP A 152 21.03 20.12 11.90
CA TRP A 152 22.16 20.45 11.03
C TRP A 152 21.86 21.61 10.07
N LEU A 153 20.67 21.63 9.46
CA LEU A 153 20.29 22.59 8.40
C LEU A 153 19.52 23.81 8.92
N GLY A 154 19.17 23.83 10.21
CA GLY A 154 18.34 24.86 10.81
C GLY A 154 16.88 24.85 10.31
N ILE A 155 16.08 25.80 10.77
CA ILE A 155 14.64 25.92 10.44
C ILE A 155 14.46 26.73 9.15
N THR A 156 15.14 26.31 8.08
CA THR A 156 14.97 26.92 6.75
C THR A 156 13.80 26.28 6.00
N VAL A 157 13.26 26.98 4.99
CA VAL A 157 12.24 26.41 4.09
C VAL A 157 12.78 25.13 3.43
N LEU A 158 14.05 25.15 3.02
CA LEU A 158 14.73 24.00 2.46
C LEU A 158 14.78 22.81 3.44
N GLY A 159 15.09 23.07 4.71
CA GLY A 159 15.09 22.04 5.76
C GLY A 159 13.71 21.40 5.97
N LYS A 160 12.64 22.20 5.93
CA LYS A 160 11.25 21.68 6.00
C LYS A 160 10.91 20.80 4.79
N MET A 161 11.26 21.25 3.59
CA MET A 161 11.02 20.48 2.36
C MET A 161 11.76 19.15 2.37
N LEU A 162 13.05 19.16 2.66
CA LEU A 162 13.87 17.94 2.73
C LEU A 162 13.38 17.01 3.83
N GLY A 163 13.01 17.55 5.00
CA GLY A 163 12.44 16.77 6.10
C GLY A 163 11.16 16.04 5.70
N LEU A 164 10.23 16.72 5.03
CA LEU A 164 8.96 16.13 4.59
C LEU A 164 9.15 15.09 3.47
N ILE A 165 10.08 15.33 2.53
CA ILE A 165 10.44 14.36 1.49
C ILE A 165 10.99 13.08 2.13
N VAL A 166 11.93 13.21 3.07
CA VAL A 166 12.55 12.07 3.75
C VAL A 166 11.53 11.31 4.60
N LEU A 167 10.67 12.04 5.33
CA LEU A 167 9.60 11.44 6.11
C LEU A 167 8.62 10.66 5.21
N GLY A 168 8.13 11.29 4.13
CA GLY A 168 7.21 10.65 3.18
C GLY A 168 7.84 9.42 2.53
N ALA A 169 9.13 9.49 2.17
CA ALA A 169 9.88 8.35 1.66
C ALA A 169 9.99 7.23 2.69
N ALA A 170 10.33 7.55 3.94
CA ALA A 170 10.47 6.56 5.01
C ALA A 170 9.12 5.87 5.28
N VAL A 171 8.04 6.62 5.47
CA VAL A 171 6.69 6.07 5.69
C VAL A 171 6.30 5.14 4.53
N GLY A 172 6.40 5.60 3.27
CA GLY A 172 6.06 4.77 2.11
C GLY A 172 6.94 3.51 1.99
N ALA A 173 8.25 3.65 2.19
CA ALA A 173 9.19 2.53 2.13
C ALA A 173 8.86 1.46 3.19
N PHE A 174 8.63 1.87 4.44
CA PHE A 174 8.38 0.93 5.54
C PHE A 174 6.98 0.30 5.46
N ILE A 175 5.96 1.02 4.98
CA ILE A 175 4.65 0.42 4.66
C ILE A 175 4.84 -0.75 3.68
N ALA A 176 5.52 -0.50 2.56
CA ALA A 176 5.78 -1.54 1.57
C ALA A 176 6.68 -2.66 2.11
N LEU A 177 7.75 -2.31 2.84
CA LEU A 177 8.70 -3.27 3.38
C LEU A 177 8.03 -4.21 4.37
N ILE A 178 7.23 -3.71 5.32
CA ILE A 178 6.52 -4.54 6.29
C ILE A 178 5.49 -5.43 5.60
N VAL A 179 4.76 -4.91 4.61
CA VAL A 179 3.82 -5.72 3.82
C VAL A 179 4.55 -6.88 3.13
N VAL A 180 5.74 -6.65 2.56
CA VAL A 180 6.54 -7.68 1.89
C VAL A 180 7.19 -8.66 2.88
N LEU A 181 7.73 -8.17 4.00
CA LEU A 181 8.38 -9.02 5.00
C LEU A 181 7.37 -9.95 5.66
N LEU A 182 6.15 -9.46 5.91
CA LEU A 182 5.08 -10.21 6.56
C LEU A 182 4.14 -10.90 5.58
N SER A 183 4.36 -10.80 4.26
CA SER A 183 3.55 -11.53 3.28
C SER A 183 3.84 -13.02 3.35
N ARG A 184 2.79 -13.84 3.48
CA ARG A 184 2.90 -15.30 3.58
C ARG A 184 2.67 -15.98 2.25
N ALA A 185 1.79 -15.46 1.40
CA ALA A 185 1.48 -16.08 0.12
C ALA A 185 1.34 -15.04 -1.00
N TRP A 186 1.87 -15.36 -2.17
CA TRP A 186 1.72 -14.53 -3.37
C TRP A 186 1.73 -15.36 -4.66
N LEU A 187 1.16 -14.80 -5.72
CA LEU A 187 1.25 -15.33 -7.09
C LEU A 187 2.17 -14.46 -7.92
N GLU A 188 3.14 -15.07 -8.58
CA GLU A 188 4.01 -14.42 -9.56
C GLU A 188 3.56 -14.76 -10.98
N VAL A 189 3.44 -13.75 -11.84
CA VAL A 189 3.16 -13.96 -13.28
C VAL A 189 4.44 -14.32 -14.03
N LEU A 190 4.51 -15.50 -14.64
CA LEU A 190 5.72 -16.00 -15.30
C LEU A 190 5.85 -15.53 -16.76
N ASN A 191 4.73 -15.25 -17.44
CA ASN A 191 4.69 -14.90 -18.86
C ASN A 191 3.62 -13.84 -19.20
N GLY A 192 3.57 -13.43 -20.46
CA GLY A 192 2.60 -12.43 -20.94
C GLY A 192 2.93 -10.98 -20.54
N LYS A 193 1.94 -10.09 -20.70
CA LYS A 193 2.11 -8.63 -20.52
C LYS A 193 2.45 -8.20 -19.09
N LEU A 194 2.10 -9.02 -18.10
CA LEU A 194 2.31 -8.72 -16.68
C LEU A 194 3.45 -9.52 -16.05
N LYS A 195 4.33 -10.14 -16.85
CA LYS A 195 5.48 -10.93 -16.37
C LYS A 195 6.25 -10.22 -15.23
N GLY A 196 6.55 -10.96 -14.17
CA GLY A 196 7.23 -10.48 -12.96
C GLY A 196 6.33 -9.67 -12.00
N THR A 197 5.03 -9.58 -12.28
CA THR A 197 4.07 -9.01 -11.33
C THR A 197 3.72 -10.03 -10.26
N GLU A 198 3.76 -9.60 -9.01
CA GLU A 198 3.40 -10.42 -7.87
C GLU A 198 2.09 -9.90 -7.23
N PHE A 199 1.18 -10.81 -6.90
CA PHE A 199 -0.10 -10.53 -6.25
C PHE A 199 -0.12 -11.15 -4.86
N ILE A 200 -0.16 -10.32 -3.82
CA ILE A 200 -0.23 -10.78 -2.43
C ILE A 200 -1.61 -11.38 -2.16
N LEU A 201 -1.64 -12.59 -1.59
CA LEU A 201 -2.85 -13.36 -1.34
C LEU A 201 -3.32 -13.33 0.11
N ASP A 202 -2.53 -12.80 1.05
CA ASP A 202 -2.78 -12.88 2.49
C ASP A 202 -4.20 -12.49 2.94
N LYS A 203 -4.82 -11.48 2.30
CA LYS A 203 -6.20 -11.06 2.63
C LYS A 203 -7.26 -12.14 2.33
N PHE A 204 -6.94 -13.09 1.46
CA PHE A 204 -7.80 -14.20 1.04
C PHE A 204 -7.46 -15.53 1.74
N LEU A 205 -6.44 -15.55 2.62
CA LEU A 205 -5.97 -16.79 3.25
C LEU A 205 -6.92 -17.31 4.34
N HIS A 206 -7.67 -16.41 4.99
CA HIS A 206 -8.59 -16.79 6.07
C HIS A 206 -9.74 -17.67 5.57
N GLU A 207 -10.09 -18.70 6.34
CA GLU A 207 -11.14 -19.68 6.00
C GLU A 207 -12.51 -19.06 5.76
N HIS A 208 -12.87 -18.07 6.60
CA HIS A 208 -14.11 -17.30 6.51
C HIS A 208 -13.92 -15.97 5.76
N GLY A 209 -12.78 -15.80 5.09
CA GLY A 209 -12.46 -14.61 4.31
C GLY A 209 -13.07 -14.63 2.90
N PRO A 210 -12.93 -13.52 2.15
CA PRO A 210 -13.31 -13.51 0.74
C PRO A 210 -12.43 -14.48 -0.07
N ALA A 211 -12.96 -14.97 -1.19
CA ALA A 211 -12.18 -15.69 -2.18
C ALA A 211 -11.61 -14.71 -3.22
N ALA A 212 -10.41 -14.97 -3.73
CA ALA A 212 -9.85 -14.19 -4.84
C ALA A 212 -10.29 -14.77 -6.17
N VAL A 213 -10.79 -13.93 -7.07
CA VAL A 213 -11.11 -14.34 -8.44
C VAL A 213 -9.99 -13.94 -9.39
N ILE A 214 -9.49 -14.91 -10.17
CA ILE A 214 -8.55 -14.71 -11.27
C ILE A 214 -9.35 -14.65 -12.57
N GLY A 215 -9.11 -13.64 -13.42
CA GLY A 215 -9.83 -13.50 -14.68
C GLY A 215 -9.31 -12.38 -15.57
N SER A 216 -9.91 -12.19 -16.74
CA SER A 216 -9.48 -11.14 -17.69
C SER A 216 -10.16 -9.78 -17.47
N ASN A 217 -11.23 -9.73 -16.68
CA ASN A 217 -12.04 -8.53 -16.51
C ASN A 217 -11.76 -7.84 -15.17
N ASP A 218 -11.29 -6.60 -15.24
CA ASP A 218 -10.93 -5.79 -14.07
C ASP A 218 -12.08 -5.53 -13.07
N PHE A 219 -13.33 -5.57 -13.53
CA PHE A 219 -14.53 -5.37 -12.71
C PHE A 219 -15.04 -6.63 -12.04
N LYS A 220 -14.61 -7.81 -12.51
CA LYS A 220 -15.11 -9.12 -12.05
C LYS A 220 -14.05 -9.98 -11.37
N ALA A 221 -12.78 -9.60 -11.48
CA ALA A 221 -11.64 -10.33 -10.93
C ALA A 221 -10.79 -9.46 -10.00
N ASP A 222 -10.42 -10.01 -8.85
CA ASP A 222 -9.44 -9.44 -7.92
C ASP A 222 -8.03 -9.45 -8.51
N ILE A 223 -7.71 -10.52 -9.21
CA ILE A 223 -6.45 -10.75 -9.91
C ILE A 223 -6.77 -10.75 -11.40
N ALA A 224 -6.84 -9.56 -11.98
CA ALA A 224 -7.10 -9.45 -13.40
C ALA A 224 -5.81 -9.45 -14.22
N ILE A 225 -5.83 -10.26 -15.27
CA ILE A 225 -4.70 -10.46 -16.16
C ILE A 225 -5.20 -10.27 -17.59
N PRO A 226 -4.63 -9.32 -18.37
CA PRO A 226 -5.07 -9.03 -19.72
C PRO A 226 -4.58 -10.11 -20.69
N ASP A 227 -5.27 -11.25 -20.70
CA ASP A 227 -5.05 -12.40 -21.56
C ASP A 227 -6.35 -12.71 -22.34
N PRO A 228 -6.33 -12.67 -23.69
CA PRO A 228 -7.49 -12.99 -24.52
C PRO A 228 -8.05 -14.39 -24.28
N ASP A 229 -7.21 -15.32 -23.84
CA ASP A 229 -7.63 -16.69 -23.59
C ASP A 229 -8.14 -16.93 -22.16
N LEU A 230 -8.09 -15.92 -21.31
CA LEU A 230 -8.58 -16.00 -19.94
C LEU A 230 -10.05 -15.55 -19.88
N ALA A 231 -10.92 -16.36 -19.28
CA ALA A 231 -12.31 -15.99 -19.04
C ALA A 231 -12.41 -14.77 -18.09
N PRO A 232 -13.49 -13.97 -18.17
CA PRO A 232 -13.69 -12.82 -17.28
C PRO A 232 -13.60 -13.18 -15.79
N GLN A 233 -14.07 -14.37 -15.43
CA GLN A 233 -13.84 -15.07 -14.16
C GLN A 233 -13.41 -16.49 -14.54
N HIS A 234 -12.14 -16.82 -14.37
CA HIS A 234 -11.56 -18.07 -14.86
C HIS A 234 -11.33 -19.06 -13.72
N ALA A 235 -10.76 -18.60 -12.61
CA ALA A 235 -10.49 -19.46 -11.47
C ALA A 235 -10.76 -18.71 -10.16
N ARG A 236 -11.12 -19.44 -9.12
CA ARG A 236 -11.34 -18.92 -7.78
C ARG A 236 -10.33 -19.53 -6.82
N LEU A 237 -9.68 -18.68 -6.04
CA LEU A 237 -8.78 -19.07 -4.95
C LEU A 237 -9.46 -18.81 -3.61
N LYS A 238 -9.64 -19.87 -2.83
CA LYS A 238 -10.19 -19.79 -1.48
C LYS A 238 -9.15 -20.22 -0.47
N GLY A 239 -8.92 -19.40 0.55
CA GLY A 239 -8.08 -19.76 1.68
C GLY A 239 -8.79 -20.71 2.64
N ALA A 240 -8.03 -21.63 3.22
CA ALA A 240 -8.45 -22.54 4.27
C ALA A 240 -7.64 -22.32 5.56
N GLY A 241 -7.22 -21.07 5.81
CA GLY A 241 -6.40 -20.64 6.94
C GLY A 241 -4.90 -20.97 6.82
N SER A 242 -4.58 -22.17 6.33
CA SER A 242 -3.20 -22.68 6.23
C SER A 242 -2.73 -22.93 4.80
N HIS A 243 -3.64 -22.93 3.84
CA HIS A 243 -3.34 -23.21 2.43
C HIS A 243 -4.41 -22.58 1.54
N PHE A 244 -4.13 -22.53 0.24
CA PHE A 244 -5.11 -22.15 -0.77
C PHE A 244 -5.64 -23.37 -1.51
N VAL A 245 -6.92 -23.29 -1.90
CA VAL A 245 -7.56 -24.20 -2.84
C VAL A 245 -7.94 -23.38 -4.07
N ILE A 246 -7.57 -23.87 -5.26
CA ILE A 246 -7.99 -23.30 -6.54
C ILE A 246 -9.14 -24.12 -7.12
N GLU A 247 -10.13 -23.42 -7.65
CA GLU A 247 -11.31 -23.96 -8.29
C GLU A 247 -11.44 -23.38 -9.71
N ASP A 248 -11.73 -24.23 -10.68
CA ASP A 248 -11.97 -23.83 -12.06
C ASP A 248 -13.39 -23.28 -12.21
N LEU A 249 -13.51 -22.05 -12.71
CA LEU A 249 -14.78 -21.41 -13.08
C LEU A 249 -14.94 -21.30 -14.59
N SER A 250 -13.93 -21.71 -15.36
CA SER A 250 -13.91 -21.52 -16.80
C SER A 250 -14.82 -22.50 -17.52
N VAL A 251 -15.48 -22.02 -18.58
CA VAL A 251 -16.22 -22.89 -19.48
C VAL A 251 -15.25 -23.41 -20.55
N GLY A 252 -14.98 -24.71 -20.54
CA GLY A 252 -14.21 -25.41 -21.56
C GLY A 252 -12.70 -25.31 -21.45
N LYS A 253 -12.13 -24.10 -21.24
CA LYS A 253 -10.68 -23.86 -21.28
C LYS A 253 -9.89 -24.58 -20.19
N GLY A 254 -10.47 -24.72 -19.00
CA GLY A 254 -9.89 -25.44 -17.88
C GLY A 254 -8.81 -24.67 -17.14
N THR A 255 -8.71 -24.94 -15.84
CA THR A 255 -7.58 -24.53 -15.00
C THR A 255 -6.59 -25.70 -14.87
N PHE A 256 -5.28 -25.42 -14.95
CA PHE A 256 -4.25 -26.45 -14.82
C PHE A 256 -3.32 -26.14 -13.66
N VAL A 257 -2.98 -27.16 -12.87
CA VAL A 257 -2.00 -27.09 -11.77
C VAL A 257 -0.93 -28.14 -12.05
N ASN A 258 0.33 -27.70 -12.12
CA ASN A 258 1.49 -28.54 -12.44
C ASN A 258 1.29 -29.38 -13.72
N GLY A 259 0.64 -28.80 -14.73
CA GLY A 259 0.35 -29.44 -16.02
C GLY A 259 -0.91 -30.32 -16.05
N GLN A 260 -1.51 -30.62 -14.89
CA GLN A 260 -2.74 -31.41 -14.81
C GLN A 260 -3.97 -30.52 -14.80
N ARG A 261 -4.99 -30.84 -15.59
CA ARG A 261 -6.27 -30.13 -15.55
C ARG A 261 -7.01 -30.46 -14.26
N VAL A 262 -7.50 -29.45 -13.55
CA VAL A 262 -8.17 -29.60 -12.26
C VAL A 262 -9.50 -28.86 -12.25
N GLN A 263 -10.51 -29.42 -11.59
CA GLN A 263 -11.71 -28.67 -11.20
C GLN A 263 -11.53 -28.04 -9.82
N LEU A 264 -10.87 -28.74 -8.90
CA LEU A 264 -10.54 -28.29 -7.56
C LEU A 264 -9.17 -28.88 -7.18
N ALA A 265 -8.25 -28.06 -6.66
CA ALA A 265 -6.95 -28.52 -6.21
C ALA A 265 -6.40 -27.68 -5.06
N ARG A 266 -5.78 -28.34 -4.07
CA ARG A 266 -4.96 -27.66 -3.07
C ARG A 266 -3.65 -27.21 -3.69
N LEU A 267 -3.27 -25.97 -3.44
CA LEU A 267 -1.97 -25.44 -3.84
C LEU A 267 -0.90 -25.77 -2.79
N SER A 268 0.28 -26.11 -3.29
CA SER A 268 1.52 -26.24 -2.53
C SER A 268 2.51 -25.18 -3.01
N ASP A 269 3.46 -24.78 -2.16
CA ASP A 269 4.55 -23.90 -2.57
C ASP A 269 5.17 -24.34 -3.91
N ARG A 270 5.44 -23.38 -4.79
CA ARG A 270 5.92 -23.53 -6.17
C ARG A 270 4.96 -24.23 -7.14
N ALA A 271 3.69 -24.37 -6.81
CA ALA A 271 2.70 -24.86 -7.77
C ALA A 271 2.60 -23.90 -8.97
N LYS A 272 2.74 -24.47 -10.18
CA LYS A 272 2.53 -23.75 -11.44
C LYS A 272 1.07 -23.84 -11.84
N ILE A 273 0.41 -22.70 -11.92
CA ILE A 273 -0.99 -22.58 -12.30
C ILE A 273 -1.04 -22.01 -13.71
N ARG A 274 -1.72 -22.69 -14.64
CA ARG A 274 -1.94 -22.17 -15.99
C ARG A 274 -3.42 -21.93 -16.21
N VAL A 275 -3.74 -20.71 -16.62
CA VAL A 275 -5.08 -20.22 -16.92
C VAL A 275 -5.03 -19.44 -18.24
N GLY A 276 -5.75 -19.92 -19.27
CA GLY A 276 -5.55 -19.43 -20.63
C GLY A 276 -4.10 -19.65 -21.10
N ASN A 277 -3.45 -18.59 -21.60
CA ASN A 277 -2.03 -18.60 -21.98
C ASN A 277 -1.10 -18.14 -20.85
N THR A 278 -1.67 -17.72 -19.72
CA THR A 278 -0.91 -17.18 -18.60
C THR A 278 -0.48 -18.30 -17.65
N GLU A 279 0.79 -18.28 -17.29
CA GLU A 279 1.37 -19.10 -16.23
C GLU A 279 1.64 -18.25 -14.97
N LEU A 280 1.20 -18.76 -13.83
CA LEU A 280 1.38 -18.20 -12.50
C LEU A 280 2.16 -19.18 -11.65
N LEU A 281 3.06 -18.66 -10.81
CA LEU A 281 3.75 -19.44 -9.80
C LEU A 281 3.22 -19.05 -8.41
N TYR A 282 2.73 -20.03 -7.67
CA TYR A 282 2.33 -19.83 -6.29
C TYR A 282 3.54 -19.95 -5.36
N HIS A 283 3.70 -18.97 -4.48
CA HIS A 283 4.72 -18.95 -3.44
C HIS A 283 4.05 -18.91 -2.08
N GLU A 284 4.56 -19.71 -1.14
CA GLU A 284 4.11 -19.77 0.24
C GLU A 284 5.30 -19.81 1.20
N ARG A 285 5.37 -18.83 2.10
CA ARG A 285 6.35 -18.76 3.19
C ARG A 285 5.69 -19.25 4.47
N ARG A 286 6.15 -20.41 4.94
CA ARG A 286 5.77 -20.98 6.25
C ARG A 286 6.51 -20.29 7.39
#